data_AF-A0A7X7H441-F1
#
_entry.id   AF-A0A7X7H441-F1
#
_cell.length_a   1.000
_cell.length_b   1.000
_cell.length_c   1.000
_cell.angle_alpha   90.00
_cell.angle_beta   90.00
_cell.angle_gamma   90.00
#
_symmetry.space_group_name_H-M   'P 1'
#
loop_
_entity.id
_entity.type
_entity.pdbx_description
1 polymer ?
#
loop_
_entity_poly.entity_id
_entity_poly.type
_entity_poly.pdbx_seq_one_letter_code
_entity_poly.pdbx_strand_id
1 'polypeptide(L)'
;MRKKQPIIWIKVFVLYLMTWFAVQSTALAAIEEDLIPTYKQQRISAAHSVVLTKYHYSKLPFDDNLSMRIYNTYLRSLDPQRVFFVKADIDAFNKHSQYFDDYLRRSNLMVPFQMYEQLIKRIDERTAFVENLLKTEEFDLASNKKIYIDRSELPYAKDQKELDNIWRERLQNELIMLMVSDKDRTLEDAKERLLKRYKVRGERLAQNTKDDIFDLFMNVVARSFDPHSGYYSAKQMEDFNIGMSLSLQGIGTV
;
A
#
# COMPACT_ATOMS: atom_id res chain seq x y z
N MET A 1 58.22 -42.76 -0.52
CA MET A 1 57.69 -42.37 -1.86
C MET A 1 56.24 -41.93 -1.71
N ARG A 2 55.96 -40.64 -1.97
CA ARG A 2 54.61 -40.07 -2.11
C ARG A 2 53.90 -40.64 -3.34
N LYS A 3 52.59 -40.91 -3.24
CA LYS A 3 51.53 -40.48 -4.19
C LYS A 3 50.17 -40.95 -3.68
N LYS A 4 49.33 -40.04 -3.17
CA LYS A 4 48.37 -39.15 -3.87
C LYS A 4 46.97 -39.80 -3.99
N GLN A 5 46.12 -39.60 -2.97
CA GLN A 5 44.67 -39.58 -3.10
C GLN A 5 44.11 -38.64 -2.01
N PRO A 6 43.81 -37.36 -2.31
CA PRO A 6 42.56 -36.79 -1.81
C PRO A 6 42.01 -35.74 -2.79
N ILE A 7 41.57 -36.15 -3.98
CA ILE A 7 40.94 -35.22 -4.94
C ILE A 7 39.48 -35.59 -5.18
N ILE A 8 39.10 -36.85 -4.97
CA ILE A 8 37.75 -37.34 -5.26
C ILE A 8 36.76 -36.85 -4.19
N TRP A 9 37.14 -36.87 -2.90
CA TRP A 9 36.27 -36.42 -1.81
C TRP A 9 36.01 -34.90 -1.80
N ILE A 10 36.99 -34.09 -2.19
CA ILE A 10 36.82 -32.63 -2.31
C ILE A 10 35.90 -32.29 -3.48
N LYS A 11 36.00 -33.02 -4.61
CA LYS A 11 35.12 -32.81 -5.77
C LYS A 11 33.65 -33.15 -5.48
N VAL A 12 33.38 -34.20 -4.69
CA VAL A 12 32.01 -34.57 -4.30
C VAL A 12 31.43 -33.56 -3.30
N PHE A 13 32.24 -33.05 -2.37
CA PHE A 13 31.81 -32.06 -1.38
C PHE A 13 31.53 -30.68 -2.01
N VAL A 14 32.34 -30.25 -3.00
CA VAL A 14 32.11 -29.01 -3.75
C VAL A 14 30.88 -29.10 -4.65
N LEU A 15 30.59 -30.28 -5.23
CA LEU A 15 29.36 -30.50 -5.99
C LEU A 15 28.11 -30.45 -5.11
N TYR A 16 28.17 -30.97 -3.88
CA TYR A 16 27.06 -30.90 -2.92
C TYR A 16 26.86 -29.48 -2.37
N LEU A 17 27.93 -28.69 -2.23
CA LEU A 17 27.82 -27.28 -1.82
C LEU A 17 27.25 -26.39 -2.94
N MET A 18 27.56 -26.68 -4.21
CA MET A 18 26.98 -25.98 -5.36
C MET A 18 25.50 -26.29 -5.57
N THR A 19 25.06 -27.53 -5.32
CA THR A 19 23.63 -27.86 -5.39
C THR A 19 22.84 -27.28 -4.23
N TRP A 20 23.44 -27.08 -3.05
CA TRP A 20 22.78 -26.42 -1.93
C TRP A 20 22.65 -24.89 -2.14
N PHE A 21 23.67 -24.25 -2.72
CA PHE A 21 23.60 -22.83 -3.10
C PHE A 21 22.64 -22.57 -4.27
N ALA A 22 22.49 -23.51 -5.21
CA ALA A 22 21.55 -23.37 -6.32
C ALA A 22 20.07 -23.46 -5.86
N VAL A 23 19.78 -24.25 -4.82
CA VAL A 23 18.41 -24.41 -4.29
C VAL A 23 17.98 -23.24 -3.41
N GLN A 24 18.91 -22.49 -2.81
CA GLN A 24 18.58 -21.25 -2.07
C GLN A 24 18.34 -20.04 -2.99
N SER A 25 18.89 -20.03 -4.20
CA SER A 25 18.69 -18.94 -5.16
C SER A 25 17.33 -18.98 -5.86
N THR A 26 16.66 -20.14 -5.92
CA THR A 26 15.37 -20.29 -6.59
C THR A 26 14.16 -19.98 -5.70
N ALA A 27 14.36 -19.62 -4.43
CA ALA A 27 13.29 -19.20 -3.53
C ALA A 27 13.07 -17.67 -3.48
N LEU A 28 13.98 -16.88 -4.08
CA LEU A 28 13.91 -15.42 -4.15
C LEU A 28 13.43 -14.91 -5.52
N ALA A 29 12.65 -15.72 -6.21
CA ALA A 29 11.79 -15.29 -7.30
C ALA A 29 10.39 -15.79 -6.97
N ALA A 30 9.86 -15.35 -5.82
CA ALA A 30 8.42 -15.22 -5.71
C ALA A 30 8.02 -14.39 -6.92
N ILE A 31 7.15 -14.95 -7.76
CA ILE A 31 6.60 -14.30 -8.94
C ILE A 31 6.07 -12.95 -8.44
N GLU A 32 6.80 -11.87 -8.73
CA GLU A 32 6.28 -10.52 -8.61
C GLU A 32 5.10 -10.52 -9.57
N GLU A 33 3.88 -10.71 -9.06
CA GLU A 33 2.71 -10.71 -9.90
C GLU A 33 2.56 -9.29 -10.41
N ASP A 34 3.12 -9.02 -11.59
CA ASP A 34 3.11 -7.72 -12.25
C ASP A 34 1.76 -7.05 -12.02
N LEU A 35 1.72 -5.95 -11.25
CA LEU A 35 0.53 -5.22 -10.84
C LEU A 35 -0.05 -4.45 -12.04
N ILE A 36 -0.43 -5.20 -13.07
CA ILE A 36 -0.93 -4.72 -14.34
C ILE A 36 -2.43 -5.01 -14.40
N PRO A 37 -3.27 -4.03 -14.80
CA PRO A 37 -4.70 -4.22 -14.89
C PRO A 37 -5.07 -5.30 -15.91
N THR A 38 -6.02 -6.15 -15.54
CA THR A 38 -6.50 -7.24 -16.42
C THR A 38 -7.48 -6.73 -17.48
N TYR A 39 -7.61 -7.44 -18.60
CA TYR A 39 -8.62 -7.12 -19.63
C TYR A 39 -10.05 -7.10 -19.06
N LYS A 40 -10.35 -8.00 -18.11
CA LYS A 40 -11.65 -8.03 -17.42
C LYS A 40 -11.91 -6.71 -16.67
N GLN A 41 -10.94 -6.21 -15.93
CA GLN A 41 -11.03 -4.95 -15.19
C GLN A 41 -11.22 -3.75 -16.13
N GLN A 42 -10.54 -3.72 -17.27
CA GLN A 42 -10.74 -2.68 -18.29
C GLN A 42 -12.20 -2.67 -18.80
N ARG A 43 -12.77 -3.85 -19.11
CA ARG A 43 -14.19 -3.96 -19.51
C ARG A 43 -15.15 -3.52 -18.41
N ILE A 44 -14.88 -3.86 -17.15
CA ILE A 44 -15.70 -3.41 -16.02
C ILE A 44 -15.61 -1.89 -15.89
N SER A 45 -14.42 -1.30 -16.00
CA SER A 45 -14.24 0.16 -15.99
C SER A 45 -15.00 0.86 -17.11
N ALA A 46 -15.03 0.29 -18.32
CA ALA A 46 -15.87 0.79 -19.42
C ALA A 46 -17.35 0.81 -19.05
N ALA A 47 -17.87 -0.32 -18.55
CA ALA A 47 -19.26 -0.44 -18.15
C ALA A 47 -19.60 0.51 -16.99
N HIS A 48 -18.74 0.60 -15.98
CA HIS A 48 -18.88 1.50 -14.84
C HIS A 48 -18.94 2.97 -15.29
N SER A 49 -18.06 3.38 -16.20
CA SER A 49 -18.05 4.74 -16.75
C SER A 49 -19.33 5.06 -17.51
N VAL A 50 -19.87 4.10 -18.27
CA VAL A 50 -21.19 4.25 -18.93
C VAL A 50 -22.31 4.38 -17.90
N VAL A 51 -22.29 3.58 -16.82
CA VAL A 51 -23.29 3.66 -15.76
C VAL A 51 -23.29 5.05 -15.12
N LEU A 52 -22.11 5.53 -14.73
CA LEU A 52 -21.95 6.84 -14.12
C LEU A 52 -22.36 7.98 -15.08
N THR A 53 -21.97 7.92 -16.34
CA THR A 53 -22.29 9.00 -17.30
C THR A 53 -23.78 9.05 -17.64
N LYS A 54 -24.43 7.89 -17.82
CA LYS A 54 -25.81 7.82 -18.32
C LYS A 54 -26.87 7.85 -17.23
N TYR A 55 -26.61 7.21 -16.09
CA TYR A 55 -27.62 6.97 -15.07
C TYR A 55 -27.37 7.71 -13.77
N HIS A 56 -26.15 8.24 -13.53
CA HIS A 56 -25.91 9.03 -12.33
C HIS A 56 -26.67 10.36 -12.38
N TYR A 57 -27.29 10.74 -11.27
CA TYR A 57 -28.15 11.91 -11.17
C TYR A 57 -27.43 13.22 -11.53
N SER A 58 -26.18 13.38 -11.08
CA SER A 58 -25.39 14.61 -11.28
C SER A 58 -25.00 14.88 -12.74
N LYS A 59 -25.07 13.88 -13.63
CA LYS A 59 -24.74 14.00 -15.07
C LYS A 59 -23.46 14.79 -15.35
N LEU A 60 -22.42 14.57 -14.54
CA LEU A 60 -21.16 15.29 -14.68
C LEU A 60 -20.53 14.96 -16.05
N PRO A 61 -20.04 15.98 -16.79
CA PRO A 61 -19.26 15.72 -17.98
C PRO A 61 -17.93 15.06 -17.60
N PHE A 62 -17.42 14.21 -18.49
CA PHE A 62 -16.04 13.74 -18.39
C PHE A 62 -15.17 14.88 -18.91
N ASP A 63 -14.56 15.66 -18.03
CA ASP A 63 -13.72 16.79 -18.39
C ASP A 63 -12.53 16.90 -17.43
N ASP A 64 -11.65 17.86 -17.68
CA ASP A 64 -10.47 18.12 -16.86
C ASP A 64 -10.84 18.41 -15.39
N ASN A 65 -12.04 18.95 -15.11
CA ASN A 65 -12.52 19.18 -13.75
C ASN A 65 -12.83 17.87 -13.03
N LEU A 66 -13.50 16.94 -13.70
CA LEU A 66 -13.73 15.59 -13.18
C LEU A 66 -12.38 14.87 -12.99
N SER A 67 -11.46 15.00 -13.94
CA SER A 67 -10.10 14.44 -13.84
C SER A 67 -9.37 14.90 -12.59
N MET A 68 -9.32 16.21 -12.34
CA MET A 68 -8.69 16.77 -11.15
C MET A 68 -9.35 16.28 -9.87
N ARG A 69 -10.69 16.14 -9.87
CA ARG A 69 -11.43 15.62 -8.71
C ARG A 69 -11.07 14.17 -8.42
N ILE A 70 -11.07 13.31 -9.45
CA ILE A 70 -10.67 11.90 -9.34
C ILE A 70 -9.23 11.81 -8.85
N TYR A 71 -8.31 12.55 -9.46
CA TYR A 71 -6.91 12.59 -9.09
C TYR A 71 -6.69 12.98 -7.62
N ASN A 72 -7.28 14.09 -7.18
CA ASN A 72 -7.15 14.56 -5.80
C ASN A 72 -7.75 13.57 -4.80
N THR A 73 -8.89 12.97 -5.13
CA THR A 73 -9.54 11.96 -4.29
C THR A 73 -8.72 10.67 -4.24
N TYR A 74 -8.08 10.32 -5.35
CA TYR A 74 -7.18 9.17 -5.43
C TYR A 74 -5.94 9.37 -4.58
N LEU A 75 -5.24 10.51 -4.72
CA LEU A 75 -4.09 10.84 -3.87
C LEU A 75 -4.43 10.80 -2.38
N ARG A 76 -5.58 11.37 -1.99
CA ARG A 76 -6.06 11.32 -0.60
C ARG A 76 -6.38 9.91 -0.13
N SER A 77 -6.79 9.02 -1.03
CA SER A 77 -7.06 7.60 -0.71
C SER A 77 -5.77 6.78 -0.60
N LEU A 78 -4.74 7.10 -1.40
CA LEU A 78 -3.43 6.46 -1.36
C LEU A 78 -2.63 6.86 -0.12
N ASP A 79 -2.57 8.15 0.19
CA ASP A 79 -1.81 8.68 1.33
C ASP A 79 -2.61 9.74 2.10
N PRO A 80 -3.60 9.33 2.92
CA PRO A 80 -4.48 10.25 3.64
C PRO A 80 -3.77 11.19 4.61
N GLN A 81 -2.61 10.76 5.12
CA GLN A 81 -1.82 11.51 6.11
C GLN A 81 -0.56 12.14 5.50
N ARG A 82 -0.36 12.02 4.19
CA ARG A 82 0.81 12.58 3.47
C ARG A 82 2.14 12.17 4.13
N VAL A 83 2.26 10.89 4.47
CA VAL A 83 3.43 10.31 5.16
C VAL A 83 4.22 9.31 4.31
N PHE A 84 3.77 8.96 3.11
CA PHE A 84 4.47 7.99 2.26
C PHE A 84 5.20 8.67 1.11
N PHE A 85 4.57 9.65 0.47
CA PHE A 85 5.13 10.31 -0.72
C PHE A 85 5.96 11.54 -0.38
N VAL A 86 7.03 11.75 -1.17
CA VAL A 86 7.76 13.02 -1.21
C VAL A 86 7.22 13.91 -2.31
N LYS A 87 7.52 15.20 -2.24
CA LYS A 87 7.11 16.18 -3.25
C LYS A 87 7.48 15.76 -4.69
N ALA A 88 8.64 15.16 -4.89
CA ALA A 88 9.06 14.67 -6.20
C ALA A 88 8.13 13.58 -6.79
N ASP A 89 7.57 12.70 -5.95
CA ASP A 89 6.60 11.70 -6.39
C ASP A 89 5.30 12.38 -6.82
N ILE A 90 4.83 13.35 -6.02
CA ILE A 90 3.62 14.12 -6.30
C ILE A 90 3.78 14.95 -7.58
N ASP A 91 4.93 15.56 -7.80
CA ASP A 91 5.23 16.32 -9.02
C ASP A 91 5.23 15.40 -10.27
N ALA A 92 5.64 14.13 -10.13
CA ALA A 92 5.50 13.15 -11.20
C ALA A 92 4.03 12.79 -11.46
N PHE A 93 3.24 12.58 -10.40
CA PHE A 93 1.82 12.28 -10.51
C PHE A 93 0.99 13.46 -11.05
N ASN A 94 1.39 14.69 -10.75
CA ASN A 94 0.69 15.91 -11.18
C ASN A 94 0.60 16.02 -12.71
N LYS A 95 1.53 15.40 -13.44
CA LYS A 95 1.50 15.31 -14.92
C LYS A 95 0.26 14.60 -15.45
N HIS A 96 -0.36 13.75 -14.64
CA HIS A 96 -1.54 12.96 -14.99
C HIS A 96 -2.85 13.58 -14.49
N SER A 97 -2.79 14.68 -13.72
CA SER A 97 -3.93 15.23 -12.98
C SER A 97 -5.14 15.58 -13.84
N GLN A 98 -4.94 15.96 -15.10
CA GLN A 98 -6.00 16.36 -16.03
C GLN A 98 -6.46 15.23 -16.96
N TYR A 99 -5.82 14.05 -16.94
CA TYR A 99 -6.04 12.99 -17.93
C TYR A 99 -6.83 11.78 -17.40
N PHE A 100 -7.35 11.83 -16.18
CA PHE A 100 -8.07 10.70 -15.58
C PHE A 100 -9.39 10.39 -16.30
N ASP A 101 -10.08 11.38 -16.83
CA ASP A 101 -11.27 11.20 -17.65
C ASP A 101 -10.93 10.51 -18.99
N ASP A 102 -9.84 10.91 -19.65
CA ASP A 102 -9.31 10.27 -20.84
C ASP A 102 -8.94 8.80 -20.59
N TYR A 103 -8.31 8.53 -19.45
CA TYR A 103 -7.97 7.17 -19.01
C TYR A 103 -9.23 6.32 -18.82
N LEU A 104 -10.27 6.85 -18.19
CA LEU A 104 -11.53 6.16 -18.01
C LEU A 104 -12.27 5.92 -19.33
N ARG A 105 -12.31 6.92 -20.23
CA ARG A 105 -12.92 6.80 -21.57
C ARG A 105 -12.28 5.70 -22.39
N ARG A 106 -10.95 5.53 -22.27
CA ARG A 106 -10.18 4.51 -22.99
C ARG A 106 -10.01 3.22 -22.19
N SER A 107 -10.62 3.12 -21.01
CA SER A 107 -10.44 2.00 -20.07
C SER A 107 -8.98 1.67 -19.77
N ASN A 108 -8.11 2.68 -19.80
CA ASN A 108 -6.70 2.53 -19.48
C ASN A 108 -6.50 2.76 -17.98
N LEU A 109 -6.19 1.68 -17.26
CA LEU A 109 -6.02 1.70 -15.81
C LEU A 109 -4.53 1.68 -15.40
N MET A 110 -3.61 1.81 -16.36
CA MET A 110 -2.17 1.67 -16.10
C MET A 110 -1.67 2.72 -15.11
N VAL A 111 -2.01 4.00 -15.31
CA VAL A 111 -1.53 5.10 -14.46
C VAL A 111 -1.99 4.95 -13.00
N PRO A 112 -3.28 4.68 -12.70
CA PRO A 112 -3.71 4.36 -11.34
C PRO A 112 -2.92 3.21 -10.71
N PHE A 113 -2.70 2.12 -11.44
CA PHE A 113 -1.96 0.96 -10.94
C PHE A 113 -0.48 1.32 -10.64
N GLN A 114 0.17 2.07 -11.52
CA GLN A 114 1.55 2.55 -11.31
C GLN A 114 1.69 3.48 -10.10
N MET A 115 0.70 4.35 -9.86
CA MET A 115 0.68 5.18 -8.65
C MET A 115 0.56 4.33 -7.38
N TYR A 116 -0.23 3.26 -7.43
CA TYR A 116 -0.36 2.31 -6.32
C TYR A 116 0.91 1.48 -6.10
N GLU A 117 1.55 1.04 -7.18
CA GLU A 117 2.84 0.35 -7.12
C GLU A 117 3.90 1.21 -6.45
N GLN A 118 3.97 2.51 -6.79
CA GLN A 118 4.85 3.45 -6.11
C GLN A 118 4.51 3.59 -4.62
N LEU A 119 3.23 3.51 -4.23
CA LEU A 119 2.82 3.50 -2.82
C LEU A 119 3.38 2.27 -2.10
N ILE A 120 3.22 1.06 -2.67
CA ILE A 120 3.75 -0.19 -2.08
C ILE A 120 5.24 -0.07 -1.86
N LYS A 121 5.98 0.38 -2.88
CA LYS A 121 7.43 0.59 -2.77
C LYS A 121 7.79 1.54 -1.63
N ARG A 122 7.09 2.67 -1.50
CA ARG A 122 7.30 3.62 -0.40
C ARG A 122 6.98 3.00 0.95
N ILE A 123 5.93 2.18 1.06
CA ILE A 123 5.59 1.47 2.29
C ILE A 123 6.69 0.48 2.69
N ASP A 124 7.27 -0.24 1.75
CA ASP A 124 8.35 -1.18 2.02
C ASP A 124 9.63 -0.47 2.49
N GLU A 125 10.01 0.60 1.79
CA GLU A 125 11.11 1.49 2.21
C GLU A 125 10.87 2.03 3.63
N ARG A 126 9.62 2.44 3.94
CA ARG A 126 9.25 2.92 5.27
C ARG A 126 9.28 1.82 6.31
N THR A 127 8.80 0.64 6.01
CA THR A 127 8.78 -0.48 6.96
C THR A 127 10.21 -0.87 7.34
N ALA A 128 11.13 -0.91 6.38
CA ALA A 128 12.55 -1.12 6.62
C ALA A 128 13.18 0.01 7.46
N PHE A 129 12.84 1.28 7.16
CA PHE A 129 13.29 2.43 7.94
C PHE A 129 12.82 2.36 9.40
N VAL A 130 11.53 2.06 9.63
CA VAL A 130 10.96 1.90 10.98
C VAL A 130 11.65 0.77 11.73
N GLU A 131 11.91 -0.37 11.08
CA GLU A 131 12.61 -1.49 11.71
C GLU A 131 14.02 -1.12 12.16
N ASN A 132 14.78 -0.41 11.32
CA ASN A 132 16.12 0.05 11.68
C ASN A 132 16.09 1.10 12.80
N LEU A 133 15.16 2.04 12.72
CA LEU A 133 15.01 3.12 13.70
C LEU A 133 14.68 2.58 15.10
N LEU A 134 13.74 1.63 15.20
CA LEU A 134 13.35 1.04 16.49
C LEU A 134 14.48 0.23 17.15
N LYS A 135 15.42 -0.31 16.37
CA LYS A 135 16.58 -1.08 16.88
C LYS A 135 17.77 -0.21 17.28
N THR A 136 17.96 0.93 16.61
CA THR A 136 19.20 1.71 16.72
C THR A 136 19.06 3.00 17.50
N GLU A 137 17.88 3.63 17.48
CA GLU A 137 17.69 4.95 18.08
C GLU A 137 17.09 4.85 19.49
N GLU A 138 17.65 5.66 20.40
CA GLU A 138 17.06 5.88 21.72
C GLU A 138 16.05 7.02 21.62
N PHE A 139 14.80 6.73 21.99
CA PHE A 139 13.72 7.72 21.95
C PHE A 139 13.71 8.55 23.25
N ASP A 140 13.85 9.88 23.12
CA ASP A 140 13.63 10.80 24.24
C ASP A 140 12.14 11.00 24.50
N LEU A 141 11.58 10.22 25.42
CA LEU A 141 10.16 10.23 25.75
C LEU A 141 9.74 11.40 26.65
N ALA A 142 10.69 12.14 27.22
CA ALA A 142 10.44 13.26 28.12
C ALA A 142 10.39 14.62 27.40
N SER A 143 10.50 14.61 26.07
CA SER A 143 10.53 15.80 25.24
C SER A 143 9.19 16.55 25.19
N ASN A 144 9.22 17.87 25.29
CA ASN A 144 8.02 18.75 25.12
C ASN A 144 7.71 19.08 23.66
N LYS A 145 8.10 18.21 22.72
CA LYS A 145 7.84 18.39 21.29
C LYS A 145 6.33 18.33 21.00
N LYS A 146 5.89 19.14 20.04
CA LYS A 146 4.52 19.13 19.54
C LYS A 146 4.52 18.51 18.15
N ILE A 147 3.58 17.60 17.92
CA ILE A 147 3.39 16.95 16.64
C ILE A 147 1.99 17.24 16.11
N TYR A 148 1.84 17.22 14.78
CA TYR A 148 0.53 17.25 14.14
C TYR A 148 0.02 15.81 14.00
N ILE A 149 -1.10 15.51 14.67
CA ILE A 149 -1.74 14.19 14.59
C ILE A 149 -2.43 14.01 13.24
N ASP A 150 -3.15 15.03 12.78
CA ASP A 150 -3.73 15.06 11.44
C ASP A 150 -2.85 15.90 10.51
N ARG A 151 -2.34 15.25 9.47
CA ARG A 151 -1.48 15.84 8.43
C ARG A 151 -2.17 15.91 7.07
N SER A 152 -3.47 15.60 7.02
CA SER A 152 -4.27 15.52 5.79
C SER A 152 -4.23 16.78 4.92
N GLU A 153 -4.03 17.95 5.52
CA GLU A 153 -3.94 19.25 4.83
C GLU A 153 -2.53 19.87 4.82
N LEU A 154 -1.54 19.23 5.45
CA LEU A 154 -0.16 19.73 5.46
C LEU A 154 0.56 19.50 4.12
N PRO A 155 1.55 20.31 3.74
CA PRO A 155 2.33 20.02 2.54
C PRO A 155 3.02 18.65 2.64
N TYR A 156 3.16 17.97 1.49
CA TYR A 156 4.00 16.78 1.38
C TYR A 156 5.45 17.13 1.74
N ALA A 157 6.18 16.15 2.29
CA ALA A 157 7.58 16.33 2.64
C ALA A 157 8.40 16.73 1.40
N LYS A 158 9.25 17.74 1.53
CA LYS A 158 10.08 18.26 0.44
C LYS A 158 11.10 17.22 -0.02
N ASP A 159 11.68 16.52 0.93
CA ASP A 159 12.71 15.51 0.71
C ASP A 159 12.57 14.33 1.67
N GLN A 160 13.42 13.33 1.46
CA GLN A 160 13.46 12.13 2.27
C GLN A 160 13.77 12.42 3.74
N LYS A 161 14.62 13.41 4.05
CA LYS A 161 15.03 13.72 5.43
C LYS A 161 13.89 14.33 6.23
N GLU A 162 13.11 15.22 5.61
CA GLU A 162 11.90 15.77 6.21
C GLU A 162 10.89 14.65 6.48
N LEU A 163 10.74 13.71 5.55
CA LEU A 163 9.86 12.56 5.73
C LEU A 163 10.34 11.64 6.86
N ASP A 164 11.64 11.36 6.94
CA ASP A 164 12.24 10.56 8.02
C ASP A 164 12.01 11.20 9.41
N ASN A 165 12.09 12.53 9.50
CA ASN A 165 11.79 13.26 10.74
C ASN A 165 10.31 13.15 11.14
N ILE A 166 9.39 13.27 10.18
CA ILE A 166 7.94 13.08 10.41
C ILE A 166 7.69 11.68 10.98
N TRP A 167 8.33 10.66 10.42
CA TRP A 167 8.22 9.28 10.89
C TRP A 167 8.81 9.07 12.27
N ARG A 168 9.98 9.68 12.57
CA ARG A 168 10.59 9.62 13.90
C ARG A 168 9.66 10.20 14.96
N GLU A 169 9.12 11.40 14.73
CA GLU A 169 8.19 12.06 15.64
C GLU A 169 6.90 11.26 15.82
N ARG A 170 6.37 10.69 14.73
CA ARG A 170 5.19 9.82 14.76
C ARG A 170 5.44 8.57 15.60
N LEU A 171 6.56 7.87 15.39
CA LEU A 171 6.90 6.66 16.13
C LEU A 171 7.14 6.94 17.60
N GLN A 172 7.82 8.04 17.92
CA GLN A 172 7.99 8.49 19.30
C GLN A 172 6.64 8.66 19.99
N ASN A 173 5.67 9.32 19.33
CA ASN A 173 4.33 9.46 19.87
C ASN A 173 3.59 8.11 19.98
N GLU A 174 3.72 7.22 19.00
CA GLU A 174 3.12 5.88 19.07
C GLU A 174 3.69 5.04 20.24
N LEU A 175 5.00 5.17 20.53
CA LEU A 175 5.63 4.56 21.69
C LEU A 175 5.11 5.15 23.01
N ILE A 176 5.04 6.48 23.12
CA ILE A 176 4.46 7.17 24.30
C ILE A 176 3.04 6.67 24.55
N MET A 177 2.20 6.64 23.52
CA MET A 177 0.81 6.16 23.63
C MET A 177 0.74 4.71 24.09
N LEU A 178 1.66 3.84 23.63
CA LEU A 178 1.72 2.44 24.06
C LEU A 178 2.10 2.30 25.53
N MET A 179 3.02 3.11 26.05
CA MET A 179 3.41 3.06 27.46
C MET A 179 2.39 3.75 28.37
N VAL A 180 1.74 4.82 27.91
CA VAL A 180 0.66 5.47 28.67
C VAL A 180 -0.56 4.54 28.78
N SER A 181 -0.83 3.73 27.75
CA SER A 181 -1.95 2.78 27.77
C SER A 181 -1.78 1.64 28.77
N ASP A 182 -0.56 1.36 29.21
CA ASP A 182 -0.22 0.19 30.03
C ASP A 182 1.01 0.50 30.89
N LYS A 183 0.78 0.76 32.19
CA LYS A 183 1.82 1.23 33.12
C LYS A 183 2.91 0.21 33.39
N ASP A 184 2.64 -1.08 33.18
CA ASP A 184 3.59 -2.16 33.40
C ASP A 184 4.45 -2.45 32.15
N ARG A 185 4.13 -1.80 31.02
CA ARG A 185 4.83 -2.02 29.75
C ARG A 185 6.18 -1.32 29.75
N THR A 186 7.22 -2.09 29.48
CA THR A 186 8.58 -1.55 29.28
C THR A 186 8.73 -0.91 27.90
N LEU A 187 9.74 -0.04 27.74
CA LEU A 187 10.05 0.56 26.44
C LEU A 187 10.41 -0.50 25.38
N GLU A 188 11.12 -1.57 25.78
CA GLU A 188 11.50 -2.64 24.87
C GLU A 188 10.28 -3.45 24.41
N ASP A 189 9.33 -3.75 25.31
CA ASP A 189 8.06 -4.39 24.94
C ASP A 189 7.24 -3.51 23.98
N ALA A 190 7.25 -2.18 24.21
CA ALA A 190 6.58 -1.23 23.34
C ALA A 190 7.21 -1.21 21.93
N LYS A 191 8.54 -1.20 21.83
CA LYS A 191 9.28 -1.30 20.57
C LYS A 191 8.99 -2.60 19.84
N GLU A 192 9.02 -3.74 20.53
CA GLU A 192 8.73 -5.05 19.94
C GLU A 192 7.30 -5.11 19.38
N ARG A 193 6.32 -4.67 20.19
CA ARG A 193 4.91 -4.62 19.76
C ARG A 193 4.71 -3.70 18.55
N LEU A 194 5.40 -2.57 18.53
CA LEU A 194 5.34 -1.63 17.43
C LEU A 194 5.97 -2.21 16.16
N LEU A 195 7.15 -2.83 16.29
CA LEU A 195 7.82 -3.53 15.20
C LEU A 195 6.92 -4.62 14.59
N LYS A 196 6.33 -5.48 15.43
CA LYS A 196 5.39 -6.51 14.99
C LYS A 196 4.20 -5.92 14.23
N ARG A 197 3.65 -4.81 14.72
CA ARG A 197 2.54 -4.10 14.04
C ARG A 197 2.94 -3.64 12.64
N TYR A 198 4.11 -3.01 12.49
CA TYR A 198 4.56 -2.53 11.20
C TYR A 198 4.90 -3.65 10.23
N LYS A 199 5.51 -4.75 10.70
CA LYS A 199 5.76 -5.94 9.88
C LYS A 199 4.47 -6.55 9.35
N VAL A 200 3.50 -6.82 10.23
CA VAL A 200 2.20 -7.38 9.83
C VAL A 200 1.46 -6.44 8.87
N ARG A 201 1.56 -5.13 9.09
CA ARG A 201 0.95 -4.14 8.17
C ARG A 201 1.63 -4.17 6.80
N GLY A 202 2.95 -4.21 6.74
CA GLY A 202 3.70 -4.33 5.49
C GLY A 202 3.36 -5.62 4.74
N GLU A 203 3.38 -6.76 5.43
CA GLU A 203 3.00 -8.07 4.88
C GLU A 203 1.58 -8.07 4.31
N ARG A 204 0.62 -7.46 5.02
CA ARG A 204 -0.77 -7.35 4.54
C ARG A 204 -0.86 -6.51 3.27
N LEU A 205 -0.06 -5.45 3.15
CA LEU A 205 -0.07 -4.59 1.97
C LEU A 205 0.60 -5.26 0.77
N ALA A 206 1.63 -6.08 1.01
CA ALA A 206 2.26 -6.92 -0.02
C ALA A 206 1.31 -8.02 -0.56
N GLN A 207 0.28 -8.38 0.21
CA GLN A 207 -0.74 -9.35 -0.21
C GLN A 207 -1.89 -8.72 -1.01
N ASN A 208 -1.89 -7.39 -1.21
CA ASN A 208 -2.96 -6.75 -1.98
C ASN A 208 -2.91 -7.21 -3.43
N THR A 209 -4.06 -7.67 -3.90
CA THR A 209 -4.24 -8.18 -5.25
C THR A 209 -4.54 -7.05 -6.23
N LYS A 210 -4.47 -7.36 -7.53
CA LYS A 210 -4.91 -6.44 -8.60
C LYS A 210 -6.38 -6.04 -8.45
N ASP A 211 -7.20 -6.91 -7.89
CA ASP A 211 -8.61 -6.63 -7.64
C ASP A 211 -8.78 -5.62 -6.51
N ASP A 212 -7.95 -5.67 -5.45
CA ASP A 212 -7.98 -4.67 -4.37
C ASP A 212 -7.61 -3.27 -4.88
N ILE A 213 -6.61 -3.18 -5.76
CA ILE A 213 -6.19 -1.92 -6.40
C ILE A 213 -7.30 -1.38 -7.30
N PHE A 214 -7.91 -2.27 -8.09
CA PHE A 214 -9.02 -1.94 -8.97
C PHE A 214 -10.22 -1.43 -8.17
N ASP A 215 -10.60 -2.13 -7.10
CA ASP A 215 -11.70 -1.79 -6.22
C ASP A 215 -11.50 -0.41 -5.58
N LEU A 216 -10.29 -0.13 -5.08
CA LEU A 216 -9.92 1.17 -4.53
C LEU A 216 -10.11 2.28 -5.58
N PHE A 217 -9.57 2.08 -6.78
CA PHE A 217 -9.64 3.08 -7.84
C PHE A 217 -11.08 3.31 -8.34
N MET A 218 -11.85 2.24 -8.58
CA MET A 218 -13.26 2.38 -9.00
C MET A 218 -14.12 3.06 -7.92
N ASN A 219 -13.85 2.80 -6.64
CA ASN A 219 -14.51 3.51 -5.54
C ASN A 219 -14.17 5.00 -5.52
N VAL A 220 -12.91 5.36 -5.78
CA VAL A 220 -12.50 6.77 -5.91
C VAL A 220 -13.23 7.45 -7.06
N VAL A 221 -13.36 6.77 -8.20
CA VAL A 221 -14.11 7.29 -9.34
C VAL A 221 -15.57 7.50 -8.95
N ALA A 222 -16.24 6.51 -8.36
CA ALA A 222 -17.64 6.62 -7.95
C ALA A 222 -17.85 7.77 -6.93
N ARG A 223 -17.00 7.86 -5.91
CA ARG A 223 -17.05 8.91 -4.88
C ARG A 223 -16.79 10.32 -5.41
N SER A 224 -16.08 10.42 -6.54
CA SER A 224 -15.85 11.70 -7.21
C SER A 224 -17.14 12.25 -7.83
N PHE A 225 -18.11 11.39 -8.18
CA PHE A 225 -19.42 11.84 -8.64
C PHE A 225 -20.30 12.29 -7.48
N ASP A 226 -20.33 11.52 -6.40
CA ASP A 226 -21.12 11.79 -5.18
C ASP A 226 -20.59 10.96 -4.00
N PRO A 227 -20.57 11.48 -2.75
CA PRO A 227 -20.13 10.73 -1.56
C PRO A 227 -20.88 9.42 -1.30
N HIS A 228 -22.09 9.23 -1.82
CA HIS A 228 -22.91 8.04 -1.66
C HIS A 228 -22.80 7.05 -2.83
N SER A 229 -22.01 7.39 -3.85
CA SER A 229 -21.71 6.49 -4.96
C SER A 229 -20.48 5.64 -4.62
N GLY A 230 -20.63 4.32 -4.75
CA GLY A 230 -19.58 3.35 -4.47
C GLY A 230 -19.51 2.26 -5.53
N TYR A 231 -18.35 1.63 -5.66
CA TYR A 231 -18.15 0.44 -6.46
C TYR A 231 -18.01 -0.77 -5.53
N TYR A 232 -18.68 -1.87 -5.87
CA TYR A 232 -18.61 -3.11 -5.12
C TYR A 232 -18.07 -4.21 -6.05
N SER A 233 -16.98 -4.87 -5.65
CA SER A 233 -16.59 -6.13 -6.27
C SER A 233 -17.59 -7.23 -5.96
N ALA A 234 -17.51 -8.36 -6.66
CA ALA A 234 -18.44 -9.47 -6.48
C ALA A 234 -18.51 -9.94 -5.01
N LYS A 235 -17.36 -10.00 -4.34
CA LYS A 235 -17.27 -10.35 -2.92
C LYS A 235 -17.92 -9.29 -2.03
N GLN A 236 -17.60 -8.01 -2.25
CA GLN A 236 -18.21 -6.92 -1.47
C GLN A 236 -19.73 -6.83 -1.66
N MET A 237 -20.22 -7.15 -2.87
CA MET A 237 -21.65 -7.21 -3.17
C MET A 237 -22.33 -8.38 -2.44
N GLU A 238 -21.67 -9.53 -2.35
CA GLU A 238 -22.17 -10.66 -1.55
C GLU A 238 -22.29 -10.28 -0.07
N ASP A 239 -21.23 -9.69 0.50
CA ASP A 239 -21.22 -9.22 1.90
C ASP A 239 -22.32 -8.16 2.15
N PHE A 240 -22.52 -7.23 1.21
CA PHE A 240 -23.60 -6.26 1.27
C PHE A 240 -24.98 -6.92 1.24
N ASN A 241 -25.18 -7.88 0.33
CA ASN A 241 -26.44 -8.61 0.21
C ASN A 241 -26.75 -9.42 1.46
N ILE A 242 -25.77 -10.10 2.05
CA ILE A 242 -25.92 -10.80 3.33
C ILE A 242 -26.37 -9.84 4.43
N GLY A 243 -25.74 -8.65 4.50
CA GLY A 243 -26.11 -7.62 5.46
C GLY A 243 -27.54 -7.08 5.26
N MET A 244 -28.02 -6.97 4.02
CA MET A 244 -29.37 -6.51 3.69
C MET A 244 -30.44 -7.58 3.84
N SER A 245 -30.15 -8.83 3.44
CA SER A 245 -31.07 -9.95 3.54
C SER A 245 -31.14 -10.54 4.93
N LEU A 246 -30.14 -10.25 5.79
CA LEU A 246 -29.91 -10.89 7.08
C LEU A 246 -29.84 -12.43 6.96
N SER A 247 -29.45 -12.92 5.79
CA SER A 247 -29.35 -14.35 5.49
C SER A 247 -27.98 -14.66 4.88
N LEU A 248 -27.32 -15.66 5.46
CA LEU A 248 -26.03 -16.16 5.01
C LEU A 248 -26.19 -17.61 4.56
N GLN A 249 -25.76 -17.92 3.34
CA GLN A 249 -25.61 -19.30 2.89
C GLN A 249 -24.16 -19.75 3.13
N GLY A 250 -23.89 -20.32 4.31
CA GLY A 250 -22.56 -20.76 4.71
C GLY A 250 -22.58 -21.53 6.03
N ILE A 251 -21.39 -21.70 6.64
CA ILE A 251 -21.24 -22.43 7.92
C ILE A 251 -21.60 -21.59 9.16
N GLY A 252 -21.98 -20.31 9.00
CA GLY A 252 -22.42 -19.45 10.10
C GLY A 252 -21.30 -19.01 11.06
N THR A 253 -20.07 -18.90 10.58
CA THR A 253 -18.93 -18.38 11.38
C THR A 253 -18.65 -16.93 10.97
N VAL A 254 -18.44 -16.07 11.97
CA VAL A 254 -18.04 -14.65 11.82
C VAL A 254 -16.55 -14.51 12.08
#